data_AF-A0A3P7PAV8-F1
#
_entry.id   AF-A0A3P7PAV8-F1
#
_cell.length_a   1.000
_cell.length_b   1.000
_cell.length_c   1.000
_cell.angle_alpha   90.00
_cell.angle_beta   90.00
_cell.angle_gamma   90.00
#
_symmetry.space_group_name_H-M   'P 1'
#
loop_
_entity.id
_entity.type
_entity.pdbx_description
1 polymer ?
#
loop_
_entity_poly.entity_id
_entity_poly.type
_entity_poly.pdbx_seq_one_letter_code
_entity_poly.pdbx_strand_id
1 'polypeptide(L)'
;MEVFPHFLDCQADLRDVQQLRKHIEGLFAETRVNGRRGTRFQISNVVAQNARETTFTFEDREISVEHYYRRKYNIRLECPEAPLLTSQRGSQTDYFPMEISYILGGQRVQQSQQTSQQLRGMREV
;
A
#
# COMPACT_ATOMS: atom_id res chain seq x y z
N MET A 1 1.32 -19.21 6.32
CA MET A 1 1.19 -17.99 5.50
C MET A 1 1.37 -18.44 4.08
N GLU A 2 0.28 -18.62 3.33
CA GLU A 2 0.38 -18.77 1.88
C GLU A 2 0.76 -17.40 1.35
N VAL A 3 2.04 -17.23 1.05
CA VAL A 3 2.55 -16.03 0.41
C VAL A 3 1.96 -16.08 -1.00
N PHE A 4 1.03 -15.17 -1.31
CA PHE A 4 0.39 -15.06 -2.61
C PHE A 4 1.48 -15.11 -3.70
N PRO A 5 1.61 -16.22 -4.45
CA PRO A 5 2.81 -16.50 -5.23
C PRO A 5 3.00 -15.56 -6.43
N HIS A 6 1.99 -14.73 -6.74
CA HIS A 6 1.99 -13.79 -7.86
C HIS A 6 2.57 -12.41 -7.55
N PHE A 7 2.88 -12.07 -6.30
CA PHE A 7 3.51 -10.77 -5.99
C PHE A 7 4.92 -10.63 -6.59
N LEU A 8 5.58 -11.74 -6.94
CA LEU A 8 6.91 -11.72 -7.57
C LEU A 8 6.87 -11.25 -9.04
N ASP A 9 5.73 -11.34 -9.71
CA ASP A 9 5.55 -10.88 -11.09
C ASP A 9 5.01 -9.44 -11.16
N CYS A 10 4.92 -8.75 -10.01
CA CYS A 10 4.34 -7.41 -9.86
C CYS A 10 2.88 -7.27 -10.37
N GLN A 11 2.21 -8.37 -10.73
CA GLN A 11 0.81 -8.42 -11.16
C GLN A 11 -0.04 -8.95 -10.00
N ALA A 12 -1.04 -8.15 -9.59
CA ALA A 12 -2.01 -8.58 -8.58
C ALA A 12 -3.38 -8.77 -9.23
N ASP A 13 -4.01 -9.93 -8.99
CA ASP A 13 -5.40 -10.15 -9.38
C ASP A 13 -6.33 -9.27 -8.53
N LEU A 14 -7.48 -8.88 -9.11
CA LEU A 14 -8.47 -8.05 -8.43
C LEU A 14 -8.96 -8.70 -7.13
N ARG A 15 -9.06 -10.03 -7.09
CA ARG A 15 -9.43 -10.78 -5.88
C ARG A 15 -8.41 -10.61 -4.77
N ASP A 16 -7.13 -10.68 -5.11
CA ASP A 16 -6.04 -10.52 -4.15
C ASP A 16 -6.02 -9.10 -3.59
N VAL A 17 -6.23 -8.08 -4.45
CA VAL A 17 -6.36 -6.68 -4.03
C VAL A 17 -7.52 -6.50 -3.06
N GLN A 18 -8.68 -7.09 -3.34
CA GLN A 18 -9.85 -7.02 -2.47
C GLN A 18 -9.62 -7.72 -1.12
N GLN A 19 -8.96 -8.87 -1.12
CA GLN A 19 -8.61 -9.57 0.11
C GLN A 19 -7.60 -8.75 0.91
N LEU A 20 -6.54 -8.27 0.29
CA LEU A 20 -5.53 -7.44 0.93
C LEU A 20 -6.16 -6.20 1.58
N ARG A 21 -7.02 -5.50 0.84
CA ARG A 21 -7.76 -4.33 1.34
C ARG A 21 -8.46 -4.63 2.66
N LYS A 22 -9.23 -5.73 2.75
CA LYS A 22 -9.95 -6.08 3.99
C LYS A 22 -9.03 -6.20 5.21
N HIS A 23 -7.81 -6.67 5.02
CA HIS A 23 -6.86 -6.89 6.12
C HIS A 23 -6.12 -5.62 6.55
N ILE A 24 -5.88 -4.68 5.63
CA ILE A 24 -5.00 -3.51 5.90
C ILE A 24 -5.71 -2.16 5.92
N GLU A 25 -6.97 -2.09 5.47
CA GLU A 25 -7.78 -0.87 5.53
C GLU A 25 -7.89 -0.36 6.98
N GLY A 26 -7.64 0.93 7.16
CA GLY A 26 -7.63 1.60 8.46
C GLY A 26 -6.30 1.52 9.22
N LEU A 27 -5.35 0.68 8.80
CA LEU A 27 -4.01 0.64 9.40
C LEU A 27 -3.16 1.82 8.94
N PHE A 28 -2.23 2.23 9.80
CA PHE A 28 -1.21 3.22 9.50
C PHE A 28 0.02 2.57 8.89
N ALA A 29 0.54 3.20 7.85
CA ALA A 29 1.78 2.83 7.17
C ALA A 29 2.74 4.01 7.11
N GLU A 30 4.00 3.72 6.81
CA GLU A 30 5.01 4.71 6.48
C GLU A 30 5.71 4.35 5.17
N THR A 31 6.04 5.36 4.37
CA THR A 31 6.95 5.16 3.25
C THR A 31 8.39 5.04 3.76
N ARG A 32 9.20 4.20 3.12
CA ARG A 32 10.64 4.11 3.36
C ARG A 32 11.39 4.18 2.05
N VAL A 33 12.30 5.14 1.94
CA VAL A 33 13.07 5.36 0.72
C VAL A 33 14.54 5.54 1.09
N ASN A 34 15.43 4.78 0.45
CA ASN A 34 16.88 4.81 0.70
C ASN A 34 17.24 4.67 2.20
N GLY A 35 16.55 3.77 2.91
CA GLY A 35 16.75 3.53 4.35
C GLY A 35 16.21 4.64 5.28
N ARG A 36 15.59 5.69 4.74
CA ARG A 36 15.01 6.79 5.51
C ARG A 36 13.50 6.60 5.65
N ARG A 37 12.98 6.88 6.84
CA ARG A 37 11.53 6.94 7.11
C ARG A 37 10.95 8.20 6.48
N GLY A 38 9.92 8.02 5.67
CA GLY A 38 9.19 9.07 4.97
C GLY A 38 7.86 9.39 5.62
N THR A 39 6.88 9.74 4.78
CA THR A 39 5.54 10.13 5.19
C THR A 39 4.80 8.96 5.84
N ARG A 40 4.17 9.24 6.99
CA ARG A 40 3.20 8.35 7.65
C ARG A 40 1.79 8.70 7.18
N PHE A 41 0.98 7.69 6.92
CA PHE A 41 -0.39 7.86 6.41
C PHE A 41 -1.29 6.73 6.88
N GLN A 42 -2.59 6.98 6.95
CA GLN A 42 -3.58 5.93 7.15
C GLN A 42 -3.99 5.36 5.79
N ILE A 43 -4.02 4.03 5.68
CA ILE A 43 -4.47 3.34 4.47
C ILE A 43 -6.00 3.43 4.44
N SER A 44 -6.53 4.18 3.49
CA SER A 44 -7.98 4.26 3.25
C SER A 44 -8.44 3.23 2.23
N ASN A 45 -7.60 2.85 1.27
CA ASN A 45 -7.95 1.84 0.27
C ASN A 45 -6.68 1.21 -0.34
N VAL A 46 -6.89 0.09 -1.05
CA VAL A 46 -5.92 -0.53 -1.95
C VAL A 46 -6.53 -0.54 -3.33
N VAL A 47 -5.85 0.03 -4.32
CA VAL A 47 -6.35 0.13 -5.70
C VAL A 47 -5.50 -0.73 -6.62
N ALA A 48 -6.16 -1.42 -7.57
CA ALA A 48 -5.49 -2.26 -8.56
C ALA A 48 -4.72 -1.45 -9.63
N GLN A 49 -4.86 -0.12 -9.63
CA GLN A 49 -4.08 0.74 -10.52
C GLN A 49 -2.60 0.69 -10.15
N ASN A 50 -1.75 0.84 -11.16
CA ASN A 50 -0.31 0.81 -11.03
C ASN A 50 0.30 2.22 -10.93
N ALA A 51 1.58 2.29 -10.56
CA ALA A 51 2.31 3.54 -10.44
C ALA A 51 2.63 4.22 -11.78
N ARG A 52 2.60 3.47 -12.89
CA ARG A 52 2.93 3.98 -14.23
C ARG A 52 1.82 4.85 -14.81
N GLU A 53 0.59 4.37 -14.70
CA GLU A 53 -0.61 4.93 -15.31
C GLU A 53 -1.31 5.91 -14.36
N THR A 54 -1.22 5.69 -13.04
CA THR A 54 -1.86 6.59 -12.07
C THR A 54 -1.15 7.92 -12.05
N THR A 55 -1.88 8.99 -12.40
CA THR A 55 -1.41 10.37 -12.39
C THR A 55 -2.05 11.21 -11.30
N PHE A 56 -1.36 12.27 -10.90
CA PHE A 56 -1.88 13.29 -10.02
C PHE A 56 -1.20 14.63 -10.30
N THR A 57 -1.80 15.72 -9.80
CA THR A 57 -1.24 17.06 -9.97
C THR A 57 -0.15 17.34 -8.94
N PHE A 58 1.05 17.69 -9.41
CA PHE A 58 2.19 18.11 -8.60
C PHE A 58 2.89 19.30 -9.28
N GLU A 59 3.10 20.39 -8.55
CA GLU A 59 3.69 21.64 -9.09
C GLU A 59 2.98 22.13 -10.37
N ASP A 60 1.64 22.18 -10.34
CA ASP A 60 0.77 22.59 -11.46
C ASP A 60 0.93 21.76 -12.75
N ARG A 61 1.50 20.56 -12.64
CA ARG A 61 1.68 19.61 -13.74
C ARG A 61 1.12 18.24 -13.37
N GLU A 62 0.59 17.55 -14.36
CA GLU A 62 0.21 16.15 -14.21
C GLU A 62 1.46 15.26 -14.29
N ILE A 63 1.63 14.39 -13.32
CA ILE A 63 2.77 13.48 -13.22
C ILE A 63 2.30 12.10 -12.77
N SER A 64 2.89 11.03 -13.31
CA SER A 64 2.62 9.69 -12.80
C SER A 64 3.26 9.47 -11.43
N VAL A 65 2.70 8.55 -10.65
CA VAL A 65 3.26 8.17 -9.35
C VAL A 65 4.70 7.69 -9.51
N GLU A 66 5.00 6.84 -10.49
CA GLU A 66 6.37 6.38 -10.79
C GLU A 66 7.31 7.56 -11.06
N HIS A 67 6.91 8.50 -11.94
CA HIS A 67 7.76 9.63 -12.30
C HIS A 67 7.98 10.59 -11.13
N TYR A 68 6.96 10.78 -10.28
CA TYR A 68 7.08 11.56 -9.05
C TYR A 68 8.11 10.95 -8.10
N TYR A 69 8.06 9.64 -7.84
CA TYR A 69 9.02 9.01 -6.94
C TYR A 69 10.44 9.02 -7.50
N ARG A 70 10.59 8.88 -8.82
CA ARG A 70 11.86 9.04 -9.51
C ARG A 70 12.42 10.47 -9.39
N ARG A 71 11.59 11.49 -9.63
CA ARG A 71 12.02 12.89 -9.61
C ARG A 71 12.30 13.40 -8.19
N LYS A 72 11.42 13.10 -7.23
CA LYS A 72 11.49 13.65 -5.87
C LYS A 72 12.47 12.91 -4.97
N TYR A 73 12.55 11.60 -5.09
CA TYR A 73 13.34 10.77 -4.19
C TYR A 73 14.53 10.05 -4.86
N ASN A 74 14.70 10.23 -6.18
CA ASN A 74 15.75 9.61 -6.97
C ASN A 74 15.79 8.08 -6.82
N ILE A 75 14.61 7.45 -6.87
CA ILE A 75 14.46 5.99 -6.85
C ILE A 75 13.77 5.47 -8.11
N ARG A 76 14.09 4.23 -8.45
CA ARG A 76 13.36 3.46 -9.46
C ARG A 76 12.54 2.41 -8.73
N LEU A 77 11.23 2.40 -8.94
CA LEU A 77 10.38 1.33 -8.43
C LEU A 77 10.72 0.03 -9.18
N GLU A 78 10.93 -1.06 -8.46
CA GLU A 78 11.18 -2.37 -9.04
C GLU A 78 9.88 -3.02 -9.53
N CYS A 79 8.78 -2.79 -8.81
CA CYS A 79 7.43 -3.25 -9.15
C CYS A 79 6.47 -2.07 -9.36
N PRO A 80 6.63 -1.26 -10.41
CA PRO A 80 5.72 -0.15 -10.68
C PRO A 80 4.31 -0.62 -11.09
N GLU A 81 4.16 -1.88 -11.52
CA GLU A 81 2.88 -2.53 -11.86
C GLU A 81 2.06 -2.98 -10.63
N ALA A 82 2.68 -2.98 -9.44
CA ALA A 82 2.01 -3.40 -8.23
C ALA A 82 0.87 -2.42 -7.83
N PRO A 83 -0.16 -2.90 -7.13
CA PRO A 83 -1.23 -2.07 -6.59
C PRO A 83 -0.72 -0.90 -5.75
N LEU A 84 -1.47 0.20 -5.77
CA LEU A 84 -1.20 1.37 -4.94
C LEU A 84 -2.02 1.33 -3.65
N LEU A 85 -1.43 1.83 -2.56
CA LEU A 85 -2.14 2.20 -1.36
C LEU A 85 -2.63 3.64 -1.52
N THR A 86 -3.82 3.93 -1.01
CA THR A 86 -4.32 5.31 -0.98
C THR A 86 -4.55 5.81 0.43
N SER A 87 -4.44 7.13 0.58
CA SER A 87 -4.88 7.86 1.76
C SER A 87 -5.81 8.99 1.34
N GLN A 88 -6.90 9.16 2.05
CA GLN A 88 -7.84 10.26 1.79
C GLN A 88 -7.50 11.45 2.69
N ARG A 89 -7.32 12.63 2.08
CA ARG A 89 -7.12 13.90 2.77
C ARG A 89 -8.15 14.90 2.27
N GLY A 90 -9.32 14.90 2.92
CA GLY A 90 -10.46 15.69 2.47
C GLY A 90 -10.97 15.17 1.13
N SER A 91 -10.96 16.02 0.10
CA SER A 91 -11.30 15.63 -1.28
C SER A 91 -10.11 15.10 -2.08
N GLN A 92 -8.88 15.19 -1.55
CA GLN A 92 -7.67 14.75 -2.24
C GLN A 92 -7.33 13.31 -1.88
N THR A 93 -7.01 12.51 -2.90
CA THR A 93 -6.47 11.16 -2.72
C THR A 93 -4.96 11.18 -2.95
N ASP A 94 -4.20 10.75 -1.96
CA ASP A 94 -2.76 10.54 -2.05
C ASP A 94 -2.49 9.08 -2.42
N TYR A 95 -1.51 8.85 -3.31
CA TYR A 95 -1.14 7.52 -3.80
C TYR A 95 0.26 7.13 -3.36
N PHE A 96 0.39 5.90 -2.86
CA PHE A 96 1.63 5.35 -2.31
C PHE A 96 1.94 3.98 -2.94
N PRO A 97 3.11 3.80 -3.57
CA PRO A 97 3.54 2.50 -4.05
C PRO A 97 3.69 1.51 -2.90
N MET A 98 3.14 0.31 -3.06
CA MET A 98 3.17 -0.72 -2.02
C MET A 98 4.59 -1.18 -1.69
N GLU A 99 5.47 -1.24 -2.69
CA GLU A 99 6.88 -1.66 -2.57
C GLU A 99 7.67 -0.89 -1.49
N ILE A 100 7.38 0.40 -1.34
CA ILE A 100 8.07 1.28 -0.38
C ILE A 100 7.23 1.58 0.86
N SER A 101 6.05 0.96 1.01
CA SER A 101 5.11 1.21 2.10
C SER A 101 5.18 0.11 3.16
N TYR A 102 5.32 0.51 4.42
CA TYR A 102 5.51 -0.40 5.55
C TYR A 102 4.44 -0.17 6.61
N ILE A 103 3.69 -1.22 6.96
CA ILE A 103 2.70 -1.16 8.04
C ILE A 103 3.41 -0.90 9.37
N LEU A 104 2.91 0.06 10.15
CA LEU A 104 3.47 0.37 11.47
C LEU A 104 3.07 -0.73 12.48
N GLY A 105 4.00 -1.11 13.37
CA GLY A 105 3.72 -2.06 14.45
C GLY A 105 2.87 -1.46 15.58
N GLY A 106 2.33 -2.33 16.44
CA GLY A 106 1.63 -1.92 17.68
C GLY A 106 0.21 -1.38 17.47
N GLN A 107 -0.39 -1.62 16.30
CA GLN A 107 -1.74 -1.17 15.98
C GLN A 107 -2.80 -2.21 16.35
N ARG A 108 -3.97 -1.76 16.78
CA ARG A 108 -5.13 -2.64 16.99
C ARG A 108 -5.73 -3.00 15.64
N VAL A 109 -5.88 -4.31 15.39
CA VAL A 109 -6.63 -4.85 14.25
C VAL A 109 -8.03 -5.25 14.70
N GLN A 110 -9.02 -5.09 13.82
CA GLN A 110 -10.38 -5.55 14.10
C GLN A 110 -10.50 -7.06 13.88
N GLN A 111 -11.45 -7.71 14.55
CA GLN A 111 -11.69 -9.16 14.37
C GLN A 111 -12.02 -9.52 12.91
N SER A 112 -12.68 -8.63 12.18
CA SER A 112 -12.99 -8.81 10.74
C SER A 112 -11.76 -8.85 9.84
N GLN A 113 -10.62 -8.36 10.34
CA GLN A 113 -9.33 -8.34 9.65
C GLN A 113 -8.47 -9.56 10.03
N GLN A 114 -9.02 -10.49 10.82
CA GLN A 114 -8.35 -11.68 11.29
C GLN A 114 -9.09 -12.93 10.79
N THR A 115 -8.33 -13.92 10.37
CA THR A 115 -8.85 -15.24 10.01
C THR A 115 -9.30 -16.00 11.26
N SER A 116 -10.24 -16.94 11.09
CA SER A 116 -10.70 -17.79 12.20
C SER A 116 -9.57 -18.57 12.86
N GLN A 117 -8.54 -18.95 12.08
CA GLN A 117 -7.35 -19.63 12.60
C GLN A 117 -6.51 -18.70 13.49
N GLN A 118 -6.31 -17.44 13.10
CA GLN A 118 -5.64 -16.43 13.92
C GLN A 118 -6.41 -16.17 15.22
N LEU A 119 -7.74 -16.05 15.14
CA LEU A 119 -8.59 -15.85 16.32
C LEU A 119 -8.56 -17.05 17.28
N ARG A 120 -8.52 -18.29 16.75
CA ARG A 120 -8.40 -19.50 17.57
C ARG A 120 -7.08 -19.52 18.34
N GLY A 121 -5.97 -19.23 17.66
CA GLY A 121 -4.65 -19.19 18.29
C GLY A 121 -4.53 -18.15 19.41
N MET A 122 -5.30 -17.05 19.34
CA MET A 122 -5.35 -16.05 20.42
C MET A 122 -6.13 -16.50 21.67
N ARG A 123 -7.05 -17.47 21.54
CA ARG A 123 -7.86 -17.99 22.65
C ARG A 123 -7.17 -19.11 23.41
N GLU A 124 -6.17 -19.74 22.80
CA GLU A 124 -5.44 -20.88 23.36
C GLU A 124 -4.19 -20.45 24.18
N VAL A 125 -4.07 -19.15 24.51
CA VAL A 125 -2.97 -18.55 25.31
C VAL A 125 -3.37 -18.36 26.76
#